data_AF-A0A1G7YFN0-F1
#
_entry.id   AF-A0A1G7YFN0-F1
#
_cell.length_a   1.000
_cell.length_b   1.000
_cell.length_c   1.000
_cell.angle_alpha   90.00
_cell.angle_beta   90.00
_cell.angle_gamma   90.00
#
_symmetry.space_group_name_H-M   'P 1'
#
loop_
_entity.id
_entity.type
_entity.pdbx_description
1 polymer ?
#
loop_
_entity_poly.entity_id
_entity_poly.type
_entity_poly.pdbx_seq_one_letter_code
_entity_poly.pdbx_strand_id
1 'polypeptide(L)'
;MTTVLSDEHSQKTALAPPRIEPDASMRRLLSIREAAERLGCTTYNVVYLRRVGRITGMVVNHRVRFDPDELERAVRERNAWKEAACKKRPRKEAGSKKTPRDEAPEKKSSLLADGLLSSQEAAQLLGTSRAYLQHFINKGLLRGTKQGHRWTFTREVVDALLKRRAAMPTGHLMYRLQQAQAQRRAKIKQAMQARLDAEAPRPAFVLSTAMRNWPILDERDRLRGTRY
;
A
#
# COMPACT_ATOMS: atom_id res chain seq x y z
N MET A 1 -32.41 48.47 -65.19
CA MET A 1 -33.00 47.55 -64.21
C MET A 1 -31.88 47.04 -63.31
N THR A 2 -31.73 47.68 -62.16
CA THR A 2 -30.63 47.46 -61.20
C THR A 2 -31.20 46.75 -59.98
N THR A 3 -30.84 45.48 -59.81
CA THR A 3 -31.22 44.67 -58.64
C THR A 3 -30.27 44.95 -57.49
N VAL A 4 -30.80 45.53 -56.43
CA VAL A 4 -30.14 45.77 -55.14
C VAL A 4 -30.24 44.47 -54.33
N LEU A 5 -29.09 43.84 -54.06
CA LEU A 5 -28.95 42.71 -53.13
C LEU A 5 -28.80 43.27 -51.71
N SER A 6 -29.81 43.06 -50.88
CA SER A 6 -29.80 43.43 -49.46
C SER A 6 -29.14 42.31 -48.65
N ASP A 7 -27.96 42.60 -48.10
CA ASP A 7 -27.26 41.74 -47.14
C ASP A 7 -27.90 41.88 -45.75
N GLU A 8 -28.76 40.92 -45.37
CA GLU A 8 -29.25 40.76 -44.01
C GLU A 8 -28.19 40.04 -43.14
N HIS A 9 -27.22 40.80 -42.63
CA HIS A 9 -26.34 40.34 -41.56
C HIS A 9 -27.12 40.25 -40.24
N SER A 10 -27.76 39.09 -40.06
CA SER A 10 -28.41 38.67 -38.82
C SER A 10 -27.39 38.60 -37.69
N GLN A 11 -27.37 39.63 -36.84
CA GLN A 11 -26.55 39.70 -35.63
C GLN A 11 -27.03 38.64 -34.64
N LYS A 12 -26.34 37.50 -34.66
CA LYS A 12 -26.52 36.39 -33.72
C LYS A 12 -25.88 36.80 -32.38
N THR A 13 -26.62 37.55 -31.57
CA THR A 13 -26.24 37.92 -30.21
C THR A 13 -26.11 36.64 -29.38
N ALA A 14 -24.89 36.12 -29.27
CA ALA A 14 -24.59 34.97 -28.44
C ALA A 14 -24.84 35.35 -26.97
N LEU A 15 -25.98 34.90 -26.42
CA LEU A 15 -26.23 34.95 -24.98
C LEU A 15 -25.07 34.22 -24.29
N ALA A 16 -24.23 34.97 -23.57
CA ALA A 16 -23.20 34.38 -22.75
C ALA A 16 -23.85 33.39 -21.77
N PRO A 17 -23.31 32.16 -21.62
CA PRO A 17 -23.88 31.19 -20.69
C PRO A 17 -23.93 31.81 -19.28
N PRO A 18 -25.00 31.55 -18.51
CA PRO A 18 -25.15 32.11 -17.19
C PRO A 18 -23.92 31.74 -16.35
N ARG A 19 -23.24 32.76 -15.84
CA ARG A 19 -22.09 32.60 -14.95
C ARG A 19 -22.62 32.03 -13.64
N ILE A 20 -22.55 30.70 -13.50
CA ILE A 20 -22.92 30.02 -12.26
C ILE A 20 -21.90 30.45 -11.21
N GLU A 21 -22.27 31.43 -10.39
CA GLU A 21 -21.49 31.81 -9.21
C GLU A 21 -21.43 30.58 -8.30
N PRO A 22 -20.22 30.12 -7.91
CA PRO A 22 -20.11 28.97 -7.03
C PRO A 22 -20.79 29.30 -5.70
N ASP A 23 -21.74 28.46 -5.30
CA ASP A 23 -22.48 28.60 -4.05
C ASP A 23 -21.53 28.95 -2.89
N ALA A 24 -21.98 29.84 -2.00
CA ALA A 24 -21.18 30.29 -0.85
C ALA A 24 -20.68 29.13 0.03
N SER A 25 -21.35 27.97 -0.02
CA SER A 25 -20.94 26.70 0.59
C SER A 25 -19.66 26.12 -0.01
N MET A 26 -19.43 26.25 -1.33
CA MET A 26 -18.23 25.74 -2.01
C MET A 26 -16.97 26.54 -1.66
N ARG A 27 -17.13 27.83 -1.32
CA ARG A 27 -16.00 28.70 -0.95
C ARG A 27 -15.35 28.32 0.39
N ARG A 28 -16.01 27.50 1.22
CA ARG A 28 -15.51 27.07 2.54
C ARG A 28 -14.84 25.70 2.56
N LEU A 29 -14.79 24.99 1.43
CA LEU A 29 -14.25 23.64 1.44
C LEU A 29 -12.73 23.62 1.54
N LEU A 30 -12.23 22.83 2.49
CA LEU A 30 -10.81 22.70 2.78
C LEU A 30 -10.12 21.80 1.74
N SER A 31 -8.88 22.13 1.42
CA SER A 31 -8.00 21.25 0.67
C SER A 31 -7.57 20.03 1.49
N ILE A 32 -7.06 18.98 0.82
CA ILE A 32 -6.51 17.78 1.48
C ILE A 32 -5.43 18.13 2.51
N ARG A 33 -4.61 19.16 2.24
CA ARG A 33 -3.52 19.56 3.12
C ARG A 33 -4.03 20.24 4.39
N GLU A 34 -4.95 21.20 4.26
CA GLU A 34 -5.59 21.86 5.40
C GLU A 34 -6.38 20.86 6.24
N ALA A 35 -7.05 19.90 5.58
CA ALA A 35 -7.74 18.81 6.26
C ALA A 35 -6.77 17.94 7.08
N ALA A 36 -5.59 17.63 6.53
CA ALA A 36 -4.56 16.86 7.22
C ALA A 36 -4.00 17.61 8.44
N GLU A 37 -3.78 18.92 8.32
CA GLU A 37 -3.32 19.79 9.40
C GLU A 37 -4.36 19.86 10.54
N ARG A 38 -5.65 20.05 10.22
CA ARG A 38 -6.72 20.05 11.24
C ARG A 38 -6.91 18.70 11.93
N LEU A 39 -6.80 17.60 11.17
CA LEU A 39 -6.84 16.27 11.75
C LEU A 39 -5.54 15.94 12.51
N GLY A 40 -4.44 16.67 12.34
CA GLY A 40 -3.14 16.31 12.90
C GLY A 40 -2.66 14.94 12.39
N CYS A 41 -2.84 14.67 11.10
CA CYS A 41 -2.44 13.43 10.44
C CYS A 41 -1.78 13.69 9.09
N THR A 42 -1.31 12.62 8.42
CA THR A 42 -0.72 12.75 7.08
C THR A 42 -1.81 12.87 6.01
N THR A 43 -1.50 13.52 4.88
CA THR A 43 -2.42 13.64 3.73
C THR A 43 -2.90 12.28 3.21
N TYR A 44 -2.02 11.25 3.26
CA TYR A 44 -2.37 9.87 2.96
C TYR A 44 -3.50 9.34 3.85
N ASN A 45 -3.44 9.61 5.15
CA ASN A 45 -4.46 9.16 6.09
C ASN A 45 -5.81 9.84 5.82
N VAL A 46 -5.82 11.10 5.38
CA VAL A 46 -7.06 11.78 4.97
C VAL A 46 -7.71 11.07 3.77
N VAL A 47 -6.92 10.74 2.74
CA VAL A 47 -7.41 9.99 1.57
C VAL A 47 -7.91 8.60 1.97
N TYR A 48 -7.21 7.93 2.87
CA TYR A 48 -7.62 6.64 3.42
C TYR A 48 -8.95 6.73 4.19
N LEU A 49 -9.11 7.72 5.06
CA LEU A 49 -10.36 7.93 5.82
C LEU A 49 -11.55 8.18 4.89
N ARG A 50 -11.35 8.94 3.81
CA ARG A 50 -12.36 9.11 2.75
C ARG A 50 -12.69 7.78 2.08
N ARG A 51 -11.68 6.99 1.73
CA ARG A 51 -11.88 5.68 1.07
C ARG A 51 -12.66 4.70 1.94
N VAL A 52 -12.48 4.76 3.26
CA VAL A 52 -13.21 3.93 4.24
C VAL A 52 -14.58 4.52 4.59
N GLY A 53 -14.95 5.68 4.03
CA GLY A 53 -16.25 6.32 4.27
C GLY A 53 -16.38 6.96 5.66
N ARG A 54 -15.24 7.28 6.31
CA ARG A 54 -15.22 7.92 7.64
C ARG A 54 -15.34 9.44 7.58
N ILE A 55 -14.99 10.02 6.44
CA ILE A 55 -15.18 11.44 6.12
C ILE A 55 -15.68 11.51 4.68
N THR A 56 -16.65 12.37 4.41
CA THR A 56 -17.10 12.67 3.06
C THR A 56 -16.20 13.74 2.45
N GLY A 57 -15.95 13.62 1.15
CA GLY A 57 -15.12 14.57 0.42
C GLY A 57 -15.67 14.73 -0.98
N MET A 58 -15.98 15.97 -1.35
CA MET A 58 -16.52 16.34 -2.66
C MET A 58 -15.37 16.54 -3.65
N VAL A 59 -15.59 16.14 -4.91
CA VAL A 59 -14.63 16.41 -5.97
C VAL A 59 -15.05 17.70 -6.67
N VAL A 60 -14.24 18.75 -6.52
CA VAL A 60 -14.46 20.06 -7.14
C VAL A 60 -13.24 20.38 -8.01
N ASN A 61 -13.45 20.61 -9.30
CA ASN A 61 -12.37 20.89 -10.27
C ASN A 61 -11.23 19.86 -10.22
N HIS A 62 -11.58 18.56 -10.25
CA HIS A 62 -10.65 17.42 -10.14
C HIS A 62 -9.84 17.34 -8.82
N ARG A 63 -10.18 18.14 -7.81
CA ARG A 63 -9.54 18.13 -6.50
C ARG A 63 -10.54 17.70 -5.43
N VAL A 64 -10.10 16.86 -4.50
CA VAL A 64 -10.92 16.49 -3.35
C VAL A 64 -10.90 17.64 -2.34
N ARG A 65 -12.10 18.01 -1.91
CA ARG A 65 -12.37 19.10 -0.99
C ARG A 65 -13.24 18.57 0.15
N PHE A 66 -13.01 19.06 1.36
CA PHE A 66 -13.66 18.56 2.57
C PHE A 66 -14.46 19.64 3.28
N ASP A 67 -15.57 19.24 3.87
CA ASP A 67 -16.38 20.10 4.72
C ASP A 67 -15.67 20.30 6.08
N PRO A 68 -15.43 21.56 6.52
CA PRO A 68 -14.83 21.82 7.82
C PRO A 68 -15.63 21.23 8.99
N ASP A 69 -16.96 21.25 8.94
CA ASP A 69 -17.80 20.82 10.07
C ASP A 69 -17.74 19.30 10.28
N GLU A 70 -17.65 18.55 9.17
CA GLU A 70 -17.49 17.10 9.22
C GLU A 70 -16.10 16.71 9.75
N LEU A 71 -15.06 17.45 9.36
CA LEU A 71 -13.72 17.25 9.89
C LEU A 71 -13.68 17.44 11.41
N GLU A 72 -14.35 18.46 11.93
CA GLU A 72 -14.41 18.72 13.37
C GLU A 72 -15.11 17.58 14.13
N ARG A 73 -16.19 17.02 13.57
CA ARG A 73 -16.84 15.83 14.15
C ARG A 73 -15.87 14.64 14.20
N ALA A 74 -15.14 14.39 13.12
CA ALA A 74 -14.15 13.30 13.07
C ALA A 74 -13.02 13.48 14.09
N VAL A 75 -12.56 14.72 14.33
CA VAL A 75 -11.59 15.02 15.40
C VAL A 75 -12.16 14.70 16.78
N ARG A 76 -13.40 15.12 17.05
CA ARG A 76 -14.07 14.86 18.34
C ARG A 76 -14.25 13.36 18.59
N GLU A 77 -14.72 12.61 17.59
CA GLU A 77 -14.85 11.15 17.70
C GLU A 77 -13.50 10.47 17.98
N ARG A 78 -12.44 10.88 17.29
CA ARG A 78 -11.09 10.34 17.53
C ARG A 78 -10.62 10.62 18.94
N ASN A 79 -10.83 11.83 19.45
CA ASN A 79 -10.42 12.20 20.79
C ASN A 79 -11.24 11.44 21.85
N ALA A 80 -12.56 11.34 21.66
CA ALA A 80 -13.45 10.53 22.51
C ALA A 80 -13.02 9.05 22.52
N TRP A 81 -12.62 8.50 21.37
CA TRP A 81 -12.09 7.14 21.29
C TRP A 81 -10.76 6.99 22.03
N LYS A 82 -9.84 7.95 21.92
CA LYS A 82 -8.57 7.95 22.68
C LYS A 82 -8.83 8.00 24.19
N GLU A 83 -9.75 8.84 24.64
CA GLU A 83 -10.13 8.92 26.05
C GLU A 83 -10.78 7.63 26.55
N ALA A 84 -11.70 7.04 25.77
CA ALA A 84 -12.32 5.76 26.08
C ALA A 84 -11.31 4.61 26.10
N ALA A 85 -10.36 4.58 25.16
CA ALA A 85 -9.30 3.58 25.10
C ALA A 85 -8.30 3.72 26.26
N CYS A 86 -8.04 4.95 26.71
CA CYS A 86 -7.21 5.22 27.88
C CYS A 86 -7.89 4.71 29.17
N LYS A 87 -9.21 4.92 29.31
CA LYS A 87 -10.00 4.48 30.47
C LYS A 87 -10.20 2.95 30.55
N LYS A 88 -10.20 2.25 29.41
CA LYS A 88 -10.49 0.79 29.35
C LYS A 88 -9.27 -0.12 29.47
N ARG A 89 -8.06 0.40 29.62
CA ARG A 89 -6.93 -0.43 30.04
C ARG A 89 -6.94 -0.45 31.57
N PRO A 90 -7.40 -1.52 32.25
CA PRO A 90 -7.01 -1.72 33.63
C PRO A 90 -5.49 -1.66 33.58
N ARG A 91 -4.94 -0.61 34.21
CA ARG A 91 -3.53 -0.48 34.46
C ARG A 91 -3.23 -1.72 35.30
N LYS A 92 -2.79 -2.81 34.66
CA LYS A 92 -2.07 -3.85 35.39
C LYS A 92 -0.94 -3.06 36.01
N GLU A 93 -1.06 -2.80 37.30
CA GLU A 93 0.01 -2.42 38.20
C GLU A 93 1.00 -3.59 38.25
N ALA A 94 1.55 -3.96 37.09
CA ALA A 94 2.83 -4.60 37.03
C ALA A 94 3.78 -3.49 37.44
N GLY A 95 4.19 -3.54 38.71
CA GLY A 95 5.22 -2.68 39.27
C GLY A 95 6.46 -2.70 38.38
N SER A 96 6.52 -1.76 37.44
CA SER A 96 7.75 -1.33 36.83
C SER A 96 8.45 -0.48 37.88
N LYS A 97 9.10 -1.15 38.83
CA LYS A 97 10.25 -0.56 39.52
C LYS A 97 11.20 -0.11 38.42
N LYS A 98 11.15 1.19 38.13
CA LYS A 98 12.19 1.93 37.44
C LYS A 98 13.41 1.80 38.34
N THR A 99 14.28 0.83 38.07
CA THR A 99 15.63 0.90 38.59
C THR A 99 16.32 2.08 37.92
N PRO A 100 17.09 2.87 38.67
CA PRO A 100 17.91 3.92 38.09
C PRO A 100 18.84 3.29 37.06
N ARG A 101 19.00 4.03 35.96
CA ARG A 101 20.09 3.88 35.02
C ARG A 101 21.35 4.30 35.78
N ASP A 102 22.02 3.34 36.41
CA ASP A 102 23.46 3.33 36.68
C ASP A 102 23.85 1.94 37.20
N GLU A 103 25.05 1.51 36.83
CA GLU A 103 25.73 0.25 37.14
C GLU A 103 25.34 -0.98 36.29
N ALA A 104 26.27 -1.32 35.39
CA ALA A 104 26.33 -2.55 34.64
C ALA A 104 26.33 -3.75 35.61
N PRO A 105 25.36 -4.68 35.50
CA PRO A 105 25.50 -5.95 36.18
C PRO A 105 26.49 -6.79 35.39
N GLU A 106 27.70 -6.95 35.93
CA GLU A 106 28.59 -8.08 35.64
C GLU A 106 27.83 -9.39 35.95
N LYS A 107 26.97 -9.82 35.03
CA LYS A 107 26.18 -11.04 35.17
C LYS A 107 26.81 -12.13 34.36
N LYS A 108 27.68 -12.86 35.07
CA LYS A 108 28.04 -14.28 34.91
C LYS A 108 27.42 -14.90 33.66
N SER A 109 28.26 -15.04 32.63
CA SER A 109 28.04 -15.93 31.49
C SER A 109 27.56 -17.28 31.99
N SER A 110 26.26 -17.51 31.94
CA SER A 110 25.69 -18.82 32.18
C SER A 110 25.79 -19.56 30.85
N LEU A 111 27.04 -19.90 30.52
CA LEU A 111 27.34 -20.93 29.55
C LEU A 111 26.47 -22.13 29.95
N LEU A 112 25.49 -22.46 29.12
CA LEU A 112 24.85 -23.77 29.19
C LEU A 112 26.00 -24.78 29.12
N ALA A 113 25.96 -25.79 29.99
CA ALA A 113 27.10 -26.62 30.42
C ALA A 113 27.97 -27.26 29.32
N ASP A 114 27.61 -27.14 28.04
CA ASP A 114 28.21 -27.83 26.90
C ASP A 114 28.77 -26.90 25.80
N GLY A 115 29.17 -25.67 26.14
CA GLY A 115 29.73 -24.73 25.14
C GLY A 115 28.68 -24.21 24.13
N LEU A 116 27.39 -24.35 24.48
CA LEU A 116 26.26 -23.83 23.75
C LEU A 116 25.91 -22.42 24.23
N LEU A 117 25.84 -21.49 23.29
CA LEU A 117 25.46 -20.10 23.52
C LEU A 117 23.94 -19.95 23.41
N SER A 118 23.37 -19.25 24.38
CA SER A 118 21.99 -18.78 24.29
C SER A 118 21.83 -17.77 23.15
N SER A 119 20.63 -17.67 22.57
CA SER A 119 20.30 -16.59 21.62
C SER A 119 20.57 -15.18 22.14
N GLN A 120 20.54 -14.98 23.45
CA GLN A 120 20.91 -13.70 24.06
C GLN A 120 22.43 -13.46 24.01
N GLU A 121 23.23 -14.46 24.35
CA GLU A 121 24.69 -14.37 24.37
C GLU A 121 25.25 -14.25 22.96
N ALA A 122 24.72 -15.06 22.02
CA ALA A 122 25.06 -14.95 20.61
C ALA A 122 24.74 -13.55 20.04
N ALA A 123 23.62 -12.95 20.45
CA ALA A 123 23.25 -11.61 20.01
C ALA A 123 24.23 -10.54 20.55
N GLN A 124 24.65 -10.68 21.80
CA GLN A 124 25.64 -9.80 22.43
C GLN A 124 27.01 -9.90 21.74
N LEU A 125 27.50 -11.11 21.49
CA LEU A 125 28.77 -11.34 20.79
C LEU A 125 28.77 -10.77 19.36
N LEU A 126 27.63 -10.84 18.67
CA LEU A 126 27.47 -10.29 17.33
C LEU A 126 27.19 -8.78 17.31
N GLY A 127 26.89 -8.17 18.45
CA GLY A 127 26.37 -6.79 18.52
C GLY A 127 25.09 -6.60 17.71
N THR A 128 24.20 -7.61 17.69
CA THR A 128 22.95 -7.60 16.92
C THR A 128 21.74 -7.88 17.80
N SER A 129 20.53 -7.73 17.26
CA SER A 129 19.30 -8.05 17.98
C SER A 129 18.95 -9.54 17.88
N ARG A 130 18.23 -10.08 18.87
CA ARG A 130 17.74 -11.48 18.84
C ARG A 130 16.83 -11.74 17.64
N ALA A 131 16.00 -10.76 17.28
CA ALA A 131 15.12 -10.84 16.11
C ALA A 131 15.92 -11.02 14.81
N TYR A 132 17.09 -10.38 14.72
CA TYR A 132 18.00 -10.56 13.60
C TYR A 132 18.50 -11.99 13.54
N LEU A 133 19.01 -12.56 14.65
CA LEU A 133 19.42 -13.96 14.69
C LEU A 133 18.31 -14.93 14.26
N GLN A 134 17.10 -14.72 14.75
CA GLN A 134 15.95 -15.54 14.37
C GLN A 134 15.60 -15.43 12.88
N HIS A 135 15.81 -14.24 12.28
CA HIS A 135 15.69 -14.07 10.83
C HIS A 135 16.70 -14.92 10.05
N PHE A 136 17.95 -15.04 10.54
CA PHE A 136 18.96 -15.90 9.89
C PHE A 136 18.63 -17.38 10.01
N ILE A 137 18.08 -17.81 11.15
CA ILE A 137 17.59 -19.19 11.33
C ILE A 137 16.45 -19.48 10.35
N ASN A 138 15.45 -18.60 10.28
CA ASN A 138 14.29 -18.79 9.40
C ASN A 138 14.68 -18.82 7.91
N LYS A 139 15.78 -18.18 7.53
CA LYS A 139 16.34 -18.23 6.19
C LYS A 139 17.30 -19.40 5.94
N GLY A 140 17.53 -20.26 6.94
CA GLY A 140 18.48 -21.38 6.85
C GLY A 140 19.94 -20.94 6.75
N LEU A 141 20.24 -19.67 7.02
CA LEU A 141 21.59 -19.10 6.90
C LEU A 141 22.46 -19.39 8.12
N LEU A 142 21.82 -19.71 9.24
CA LEU A 142 22.48 -20.04 10.50
C LEU A 142 21.83 -21.29 11.09
N ARG A 143 22.63 -22.29 11.40
CA ARG A 143 22.16 -23.50 12.08
C ARG A 143 22.08 -23.23 13.58
N GLY A 144 20.88 -23.35 14.13
CA GLY A 144 20.65 -23.34 15.57
C GLY A 144 19.97 -24.63 15.98
N THR A 145 20.23 -25.07 17.20
CA THR A 145 19.54 -26.21 17.81
C THR A 145 18.46 -25.68 18.74
N LYS A 146 17.23 -26.15 18.56
CA LYS A 146 16.10 -25.76 19.40
C LYS A 146 16.06 -26.67 20.62
N GLN A 147 16.33 -26.13 21.80
CA GLN A 147 16.17 -26.80 23.08
C GLN A 147 14.93 -26.23 23.78
N GLY A 148 13.82 -26.98 23.72
CA GLY A 148 12.51 -26.55 24.24
C GLY A 148 11.97 -25.32 23.50
N HIS A 149 11.87 -24.19 24.21
CA HIS A 149 11.41 -22.90 23.66
C HIS A 149 12.54 -21.94 23.30
N ARG A 150 13.80 -22.35 23.46
CA ARG A 150 14.96 -21.49 23.24
C ARG A 150 15.82 -22.03 22.10
N TRP A 151 16.39 -21.10 21.35
CA TRP A 151 17.42 -21.40 20.35
C TRP A 151 18.79 -21.32 21.01
N THR A 152 19.60 -22.33 20.74
CA THR A 152 20.98 -22.48 21.20
C THR A 152 21.90 -22.60 19.99
N PHE A 153 23.11 -22.08 20.12
CA PHE A 153 24.09 -21.98 19.05
C PHE A 153 25.45 -22.48 19.52
N THR A 154 26.19 -23.16 18.66
CA THR A 154 27.60 -23.45 18.95
C THR A 154 28.45 -22.20 18.69
N ARG A 155 29.52 -22.04 19.46
CA ARG A 155 30.44 -20.90 19.32
C ARG A 155 31.05 -20.82 17.92
N GLU A 156 31.40 -21.96 17.34
CA GLU A 156 31.93 -22.06 15.98
C GLU A 156 31.01 -21.44 14.92
N VAL A 157 29.70 -21.66 15.05
CA VAL A 157 28.71 -21.11 14.12
C VAL A 157 28.62 -19.59 14.26
N VAL A 158 28.69 -19.07 15.49
CA VAL A 158 28.69 -17.63 15.75
C VAL A 158 29.96 -16.98 15.20
N ASP A 159 31.12 -17.59 15.42
CA ASP A 159 32.42 -17.10 14.93
C ASP A 159 32.52 -17.16 13.40
N ALA A 160 31.99 -18.21 12.77
CA ALA A 160 31.88 -18.29 11.32
C ALA A 160 31.03 -17.14 10.75
N LEU A 161 29.96 -16.75 11.45
CA LEU A 161 29.13 -15.63 11.03
C LEU A 161 29.83 -14.28 11.21
N LEU A 162 30.61 -14.11 12.28
CA LEU A 162 31.48 -12.94 12.46
C LEU A 162 32.51 -12.83 11.33
N LYS A 163 33.21 -13.93 11.02
CA LYS A 163 34.17 -13.97 9.90
C LYS A 163 33.49 -13.64 8.57
N ARG A 164 32.31 -14.20 8.31
CA ARG A 164 31.53 -13.91 7.09
C ARG A 164 31.07 -12.46 7.02
N ARG A 165 30.75 -11.85 8.16
CA ARG A 165 30.40 -10.43 8.25
C ARG A 165 31.61 -9.53 8.01
N ALA A 166 32.76 -9.87 8.59
CA ALA A 166 34.02 -9.15 8.38
C ALA A 166 34.53 -9.28 6.94
N ALA A 167 34.35 -10.45 6.32
CA ALA A 167 34.71 -10.71 4.93
C ALA A 167 33.77 -10.04 3.91
N MET A 168 32.59 -9.58 4.34
CA MET A 168 31.72 -8.78 3.47
C MET A 168 32.08 -7.30 3.62
N PRO A 169 32.70 -6.68 2.60
CA PRO A 169 32.94 -5.25 2.65
C PRO A 169 31.60 -4.53 2.79
N THR A 170 31.55 -3.47 3.59
CA THR A 170 30.34 -2.71 3.94
C THR A 170 29.53 -2.28 2.69
N GLY A 171 30.19 -2.07 1.55
CA GLY A 171 29.54 -1.80 0.26
C GLY A 171 28.74 -2.97 -0.34
N HIS A 172 29.04 -4.23 0.01
CA HIS A 172 28.34 -5.41 -0.52
C HIS A 172 26.91 -5.54 0.02
N LEU A 173 26.67 -5.09 1.26
CA LEU A 173 25.31 -5.01 1.82
C LEU A 173 24.46 -3.98 1.08
N MET A 174 25.03 -2.82 0.77
CA MET A 174 24.37 -1.80 -0.05
C MET A 174 24.09 -2.30 -1.46
N TYR A 175 25.06 -2.96 -2.09
CA TYR A 175 24.91 -3.56 -3.41
C TYR A 175 23.80 -4.63 -3.43
N ARG A 176 23.74 -5.53 -2.43
CA ARG A 176 22.65 -6.52 -2.32
C ARG A 176 21.29 -5.89 -2.08
N LEU A 177 21.20 -4.84 -1.27
CA LEU A 177 19.95 -4.11 -1.07
C LEU A 177 19.49 -3.47 -2.37
N GLN A 178 20.42 -2.87 -3.12
CA GLN A 178 20.14 -2.27 -4.42
C GLN A 178 19.66 -3.32 -5.44
N GLN A 179 20.32 -4.48 -5.50
CA GLN A 179 19.88 -5.61 -6.34
C GLN A 179 18.49 -6.12 -5.93
N ALA A 180 18.23 -6.29 -4.63
CA ALA A 180 16.93 -6.75 -4.14
C ALA A 180 15.81 -5.75 -4.48
N GLN A 181 16.08 -4.44 -4.39
CA GLN A 181 15.15 -3.40 -4.82
C GLN A 181 14.93 -3.42 -6.33
N ALA A 182 15.97 -3.60 -7.13
CA ALA A 182 15.87 -3.73 -8.59
C ALA A 182 15.02 -4.93 -8.99
N GLN A 183 15.21 -6.09 -8.37
CA GLN A 183 14.39 -7.28 -8.60
C GLN A 183 12.92 -7.07 -8.21
N ARG A 184 12.65 -6.39 -7.08
CA ARG A 184 11.27 -6.03 -6.71
C ARG A 184 10.62 -5.12 -7.74
N ARG A 185 11.33 -4.09 -8.20
CA ARG A 185 10.83 -3.18 -9.26
C ARG A 185 10.58 -3.94 -10.56
N ALA A 186 11.47 -4.85 -10.96
CA ALA A 186 11.30 -5.68 -12.14
C ALA A 186 10.06 -6.57 -12.05
N LYS A 187 9.84 -7.24 -10.90
CA LYS A 187 8.63 -8.04 -10.66
C LYS A 187 7.35 -7.20 -10.71
N ILE A 188 7.36 -6.00 -10.14
CA ILE A 188 6.20 -5.09 -10.20
C ILE A 188 5.94 -4.67 -11.66
N LYS A 189 6.98 -4.33 -12.42
CA LYS A 189 6.85 -3.99 -13.85
C LYS A 189 6.29 -5.17 -14.65
N GLN A 190 6.80 -6.38 -14.44
CA GLN A 190 6.27 -7.59 -15.08
C GLN A 190 4.81 -7.85 -14.73
N ALA A 191 4.43 -7.70 -13.45
CA ALA A 191 3.05 -7.86 -13.02
C ALA A 191 2.11 -6.80 -13.61
N MET A 192 2.58 -5.55 -13.77
CA MET A 192 1.83 -4.49 -14.44
C MET A 192 1.67 -4.78 -15.93
N GLN A 193 2.73 -5.24 -16.60
CA GLN A 193 2.67 -5.62 -18.01
C GLN A 193 1.70 -6.78 -18.23
N ALA A 194 1.78 -7.84 -17.42
CA ALA A 194 0.87 -8.97 -17.50
C ALA A 194 -0.60 -8.57 -17.30
N ARG A 195 -0.88 -7.52 -16.51
CA ARG A 195 -2.23 -6.97 -16.37
C ARG A 195 -2.69 -6.23 -17.62
N LEU A 196 -1.82 -5.42 -18.22
CA LEU A 196 -2.13 -4.73 -19.49
C LEU A 196 -2.35 -5.73 -20.63
N ASP A 197 -1.55 -6.79 -20.68
CA ASP A 197 -1.71 -7.85 -21.68
C ASP A 197 -3.00 -8.67 -21.44
N ALA A 198 -3.43 -8.82 -20.18
CA ALA A 198 -4.70 -9.47 -19.83
C ALA A 198 -5.93 -8.58 -20.07
N GLU A 199 -5.81 -7.26 -19.94
CA GLU A 199 -6.84 -6.26 -20.29
C GLU A 199 -6.85 -5.93 -21.78
N ALA A 200 -5.89 -6.44 -22.56
CA ALA A 200 -5.93 -6.32 -24.01
C ALA A 200 -7.31 -6.80 -24.49
N PRO A 201 -8.02 -5.98 -25.29
CA PRO A 201 -9.37 -6.32 -25.71
C PRO A 201 -9.30 -7.69 -26.36
N ARG A 202 -10.08 -8.64 -25.82
CA ARG A 202 -10.21 -9.97 -26.43
C ARG A 202 -10.39 -9.73 -27.92
N PRO A 203 -9.59 -10.36 -28.78
CA PRO A 203 -9.71 -10.13 -30.21
C PRO A 203 -11.19 -10.31 -30.54
N ALA A 204 -11.80 -9.25 -31.07
CA ALA A 204 -13.22 -9.27 -31.42
C ALA A 204 -13.45 -10.57 -32.17
N PHE A 205 -14.47 -11.34 -31.79
CA PHE A 205 -14.70 -12.67 -32.36
C PHE A 205 -14.78 -12.53 -33.89
N VAL A 206 -13.66 -12.77 -34.57
CA VAL A 206 -13.59 -12.74 -36.02
C VAL A 206 -14.01 -14.14 -36.42
N LEU A 207 -15.27 -14.27 -36.84
CA LEU A 207 -15.71 -15.45 -37.57
C LEU A 207 -14.66 -15.79 -38.62
N SER A 208 -14.16 -17.02 -38.60
CA SER A 208 -13.21 -17.49 -39.60
C SER A 208 -13.76 -17.22 -40.99
N THR A 209 -12.88 -16.96 -41.96
CA THR A 209 -13.27 -16.67 -43.35
C THR A 209 -14.17 -17.76 -43.94
N ALA A 210 -14.00 -19.01 -43.49
CA ALA A 210 -14.85 -20.14 -43.84
C ALA A 210 -16.30 -20.00 -43.32
N MET A 211 -16.52 -19.43 -42.12
CA MET A 211 -17.86 -19.22 -41.57
C MET A 211 -18.53 -17.95 -42.08
N ARG A 212 -17.78 -16.95 -42.57
CA ARG A 212 -18.35 -15.75 -43.21
C ARG A 212 -19.02 -16.04 -44.55
N ASN A 213 -18.56 -17.08 -45.25
CA ASN A 213 -19.11 -17.51 -46.53
C ASN A 213 -20.05 -18.71 -46.41
N TRP A 214 -20.54 -19.03 -45.20
CA TRP A 214 -21.60 -20.02 -45.10
C TRP A 214 -22.83 -19.42 -45.79
N PRO A 215 -23.34 -20.01 -46.88
CA PRO A 215 -24.60 -19.55 -47.44
C PRO A 215 -25.62 -19.58 -46.32
N ILE A 216 -26.13 -18.41 -45.96
CA ILE A 216 -27.33 -18.28 -45.15
C ILE A 216 -28.36 -19.09 -45.92
N LEU A 217 -28.68 -20.28 -45.43
CA LEU A 217 -29.77 -21.08 -45.94
C LEU A 217 -31.02 -20.25 -45.73
N ASP A 218 -31.35 -19.44 -46.74
CA ASP A 218 -32.62 -18.76 -46.86
C ASP A 218 -33.71 -19.80 -46.60
N GLU A 219 -34.70 -19.42 -45.79
CA GLU A 219 -35.88 -20.24 -45.42
C GLU A 219 -36.70 -20.75 -46.63
N ARG A 220 -36.27 -20.40 -47.85
CA ARG A 220 -36.82 -20.83 -49.15
C ARG A 220 -36.67 -22.34 -49.41
N ASP A 221 -35.81 -23.05 -48.67
CA ASP A 221 -35.55 -24.49 -48.89
C ASP A 221 -36.36 -25.47 -48.02
N ARG A 222 -37.28 -25.04 -47.14
CA ARG A 222 -37.99 -26.01 -46.26
C ARG A 222 -39.45 -26.34 -46.55
N LEU A 223 -40.15 -25.61 -47.43
CA LEU A 223 -41.56 -25.94 -47.75
C LEU A 223 -41.81 -26.15 -49.24
N ARG A 224 -40.89 -26.82 -49.93
CA ARG A 224 -41.20 -27.59 -51.14
C ARG A 224 -41.01 -29.09 -50.87
N GLY A 225 -41.87 -29.64 -50.03
CA GLY A 225 -42.18 -31.08 -50.01
C GLY A 225 -43.65 -31.23 -50.35
N THR A 226 -44.03 -31.27 -51.64
CA THR A 226 -44.21 -32.49 -52.44
C THR A 226 -45.29 -33.43 -51.89
N ARG A 227 -46.36 -33.55 -52.70
CA ARG A 227 -47.30 -34.68 -52.81
C ARG A 227 -48.33 -34.77 -51.66
N TYR A 228 -49.61 -35.10 -51.84
CA TYR A 228 -50.39 -35.74 -52.92
C TYR A 228 -51.79 -35.15 -52.92
#